data_AF-A0A950GA62-F1
#
_entry.id   AF-A0A950GA62-F1
#
_cell.length_a   1.000
_cell.length_b   1.000
_cell.length_c   1.000
_cell.angle_alpha   90.00
_cell.angle_beta   90.00
_cell.angle_gamma   90.00
#
_symmetry.space_group_name_H-M   'P 1'
#
loop_
_entity.id
_entity.type
_entity.pdbx_description
1 polymer ?
#
loop_
_entity_poly.entity_id
_entity_poly.type
_entity_poly.pdbx_seq_one_letter_code
_entity_poly.pdbx_strand_id
1 'polypeptide(L)' 'MQRLPELVRDFDLARLSQTFLQDPYPTYRALREHAPVHKLPDGSFFLTRYDDLVQVYHDAATWSSDKKVDFRP' A
#
# COMPACT_ATOMS: atom_id res chain seq x y z
N MET A 1 -7.33 -6.14 -21.67
CA MET A 1 -6.73 -5.84 -20.35
C MET A 1 -6.34 -4.37 -20.36
N GLN A 2 -6.87 -3.55 -19.44
CA GLN A 2 -6.49 -2.14 -19.38
C GLN A 2 -5.07 -2.02 -18.79
N ARG A 3 -4.22 -1.21 -19.41
CA ARG A 3 -2.86 -0.92 -18.93
C ARG A 3 -2.96 -0.08 -17.66
N LEU A 4 -2.20 -0.45 -16.62
CA LEU A 4 -2.15 0.33 -15.38
C LEU A 4 -1.53 1.72 -15.63
N PRO A 5 -1.99 2.77 -14.94
CA PRO A 5 -1.31 4.06 -14.94
C PRO A 5 0.13 3.92 -14.45
N GLU A 6 1.03 4.79 -14.93
CA GLU A 6 2.45 4.76 -14.54
C GLU A 6 2.62 5.00 -13.04
N LEU A 7 1.81 5.87 -12.45
CA LEU A 7 1.74 6.11 -11.00
C LEU A 7 1.45 4.84 -10.19
N VAL A 8 0.80 3.84 -10.77
CA VAL A 8 0.46 2.57 -10.09
C VAL A 8 1.52 1.52 -10.37
N ARG A 9 1.97 1.41 -11.62
CA ARG A 9 2.98 0.42 -12.03
C ARG A 9 4.33 0.67 -11.36
N ASP A 10 4.69 1.94 -11.21
CA ASP A 10 6.03 2.35 -10.77
C ASP A 10 6.06 2.72 -9.27
N PHE A 11 4.95 2.51 -8.54
CA PHE A 11 4.88 2.77 -7.11
C PHE A 11 5.63 1.70 -6.31
N ASP A 12 6.58 2.15 -5.49
CA ASP A 12 7.33 1.31 -4.55
C ASP A 12 7.60 2.12 -3.28
N LEU A 13 7.09 1.64 -2.15
CA LEU A 13 7.24 2.29 -0.85
C LEU A 13 8.71 2.37 -0.40
N ALA A 14 9.56 1.44 -0.84
CA ALA A 14 10.99 1.46 -0.54
C ALA A 14 11.77 2.45 -1.42
N ARG A 15 11.16 2.97 -2.49
CA ARG A 15 11.81 3.82 -3.51
C ARG A 15 10.91 4.96 -3.96
N LEU A 16 10.47 5.79 -3.02
CA LEU A 16 9.57 6.91 -3.30
C LEU A 16 10.25 7.99 -4.16
N SER A 17 9.55 8.45 -5.20
CA SER A 17 9.98 9.57 -6.02
C SER A 17 9.80 10.90 -5.29
N GLN A 18 10.58 11.92 -5.66
CA GLN A 18 10.41 13.27 -5.10
C GLN A 18 9.01 13.83 -5.36
N THR A 19 8.42 13.55 -6.54
CA THR A 19 7.05 13.96 -6.87
C THR A 19 6.03 13.37 -5.90
N PHE A 20 6.15 12.09 -5.55
CA PHE A 20 5.27 11.46 -4.57
C PHE A 20 5.41 12.09 -3.18
N LEU A 21 6.65 12.39 -2.76
CA LEU A 21 6.91 13.01 -1.46
C LEU A 21 6.34 14.43 -1.36
N GLN A 22 6.25 15.15 -2.48
CA GLN A 22 5.66 16.49 -2.54
C GLN A 22 4.13 16.45 -2.60
N ASP A 23 3.57 15.56 -3.42
CA ASP A 23 2.14 15.37 -3.53
C ASP A 23 1.79 13.88 -3.75
N PRO A 24 1.43 13.15 -2.68
CA PRO A 24 1.12 11.72 -2.79
C PRO A 24 -0.32 11.47 -3.25
N TYR A 25 -1.20 12.48 -3.25
CA TYR A 25 -2.63 12.30 -3.47
C TYR A 25 -2.98 11.80 -4.89
N PRO A 26 -2.30 12.24 -5.98
CA PRO A 26 -2.48 11.66 -7.30
C PRO A 26 -2.19 10.16 -7.34
N THR A 27 -1.11 9.72 -6.67
CA THR A 27 -0.75 8.30 -6.58
C THR A 27 -1.78 7.53 -5.77
N TYR A 28 -2.22 8.03 -4.61
CA TYR A 28 -3.27 7.38 -3.83
C TYR A 28 -4.60 7.26 -4.58
N ARG A 29 -4.96 8.28 -5.38
CA ARG A 29 -6.14 8.23 -6.24
C ARG A 29 -6.00 7.12 -7.29
N ALA A 30 -4.88 7.10 -8.02
CA ALA A 30 -4.65 6.09 -9.05
C ALA A 30 -4.62 4.67 -8.46
N LEU A 31 -4.00 4.48 -7.29
CA LEU A 31 -4.00 3.21 -6.57
C LEU A 31 -5.42 2.79 -6.17
N ARG A 32 -6.22 3.68 -5.56
CA ARG A 32 -7.62 3.36 -5.21
C ARG A 32 -8.48 2.92 -6.38
N GLU A 33 -8.29 3.56 -7.54
CA GLU A 33 -9.09 3.33 -8.75
C GLU A 33 -8.67 2.04 -9.47
N HIS A 34 -7.37 1.74 -9.53
CA HIS A 34 -6.85 0.68 -10.40
C HIS A 34 -6.19 -0.50 -9.69
N ALA A 35 -5.67 -0.31 -8.47
CA ALA A 35 -5.00 -1.35 -7.68
C ALA A 35 -5.17 -1.08 -6.16
N PRO A 36 -6.39 -1.17 -5.63
CA PRO A 36 -6.70 -0.74 -4.26
C PRO A 36 -5.98 -1.57 -3.18
N VAL A 37 -5.66 -2.82 -3.52
CA VAL A 37 -4.78 -3.74 -2.79
C VAL A 37 -3.56 -3.97 -3.66
N HIS A 38 -2.55 -3.13 -3.49
CA HIS A 38 -1.36 -3.13 -4.35
C HIS A 38 -0.26 -4.00 -3.73
N LYS A 39 0.31 -4.93 -4.50
CA LYS A 39 1.42 -5.78 -4.03
C LYS A 39 2.75 -5.05 -4.28
N LEU A 40 3.54 -4.86 -3.22
CA LEU A 40 4.86 -4.26 -3.28
C LEU A 40 5.94 -5.31 -3.66
N PRO A 41 7.13 -4.88 -4.13
CA PRO A 41 8.19 -5.79 -4.56
C PRO A 41 8.70 -6.75 -3.48
N ASP A 42 8.67 -6.33 -2.22
CA ASP A 42 9.05 -7.14 -1.05
C ASP A 42 7.98 -8.18 -0.66
N GLY A 43 6.85 -8.20 -1.36
CA GLY A 43 5.73 -9.11 -1.12
C GLY A 43 4.68 -8.58 -0.14
N SER A 44 4.92 -7.42 0.48
CA SER A 44 3.92 -6.74 1.30
C SER A 44 2.79 -6.14 0.46
N PHE A 45 1.72 -5.69 1.11
CA PHE A 45 0.56 -5.08 0.45
C PHE A 45 0.35 -3.66 0.94
N PHE A 46 0.01 -2.77 0.01
CA PHE A 46 -0.36 -1.38 0.25
C PHE A 46 -1.86 -1.19 0.00
N LEU A 47 -2.59 -0.82 1.04
CA LEU A 47 -4.05 -0.66 1.03
C LEU A 47 -4.42 0.82 0.93
N THR A 48 -5.42 1.14 0.11
CA THR A 48 -5.78 2.55 -0.17
C THR A 48 -7.25 2.90 -0.02
N ARG A 49 -8.15 1.90 0.06
CA ARG A 49 -9.57 2.12 0.31
C ARG A 49 -9.83 2.19 1.82
N TYR A 50 -10.72 3.10 2.19
CA TYR A 50 -11.10 3.31 3.58
C TYR A 50 -11.65 2.04 4.23
N ASP A 51 -12.59 1.35 3.57
CA ASP A 51 -13.23 0.15 4.13
C ASP A 51 -12.22 -0.97 4.40
N ASP A 52 -11.26 -1.19 3.49
CA ASP A 52 -10.19 -2.18 3.65
C ASP A 52 -9.32 -1.84 4.88
N LEU A 53 -8.97 -0.56 5.04
CA LEU A 53 -8.19 -0.09 6.18
C LEU A 53 -8.95 -0.29 7.50
N VAL A 54 -10.22 0.12 7.56
CA VAL A 54 -11.06 -0.05 8.74
C VAL A 54 -11.15 -1.52 9.12
N GLN A 55 -11.40 -2.41 8.17
CA GLN A 55 -11.46 -3.85 8.44
C GLN A 55 -10.15 -4.38 9.03
N VAL A 56 -9.00 -4.03 8.42
CA VAL A 56 -7.69 -4.47 8.89
C VAL A 56 -7.39 -3.95 10.30
N TYR A 57 -7.67 -2.66 10.56
CA TYR A 57 -7.41 -2.06 11.86
C TYR A 57 -8.28 -2.62 12.99
N HIS A 58 -9.50 -3.08 12.68
CA HIS A 58 -10.42 -3.59 13.70
C HIS A 58 -10.28 -5.10 13.98
N ASP A 59 -9.65 -5.88 13.11
CA ASP A 59 -9.44 -7.32 13.30
C ASP A 59 -7.97 -7.65 13.60
N ALA A 60 -7.52 -7.32 14.81
CA ALA A 60 -6.16 -7.61 15.28
C ALA A 60 -5.87 -9.11 15.49
N ALA A 61 -6.91 -9.96 15.53
CA ALA A 61 -6.75 -11.40 15.64
C ALA A 61 -6.25 -12.01 14.32
N THR A 62 -6.78 -11.51 13.19
CA THR A 62 -6.32 -11.87 11.84
C THR A 62 -5.10 -11.02 11.42
N TRP A 63 -5.13 -9.71 11.69
CA TRP A 63 -4.13 -8.72 11.28
C TRP A 63 -3.30 -8.24 12.46
N SER A 64 -2.44 -9.12 12.95
CA SER A 64 -1.58 -8.81 14.10
C SER A 64 -0.60 -7.67 13.80
N SER A 65 -0.40 -6.79 14.79
CA SER A 65 0.71 -5.82 14.82
C SER A 65 1.91 -6.31 15.64
N ASP A 66 1.92 -7.59 16.05
CA ASP A 66 3.03 -8.17 16.81
C ASP A 66 4.27 -8.29 15.92
N LYS A 67 5.32 -7.56 16.30
CA LYS A 67 6.59 -7.52 15.58
C LYS A 67 7.67 -8.36 16.24
N LYS A 68 7.33 -9.24 17.18
CA LYS A 68 8.31 -10.14 17.83
C LYS A 68 9.14 -10.97 16.85
N VAL A 69 8.57 -11.31 15.69
CA VAL A 69 9.28 -12.03 14.63
C VAL A 69 10.29 -11.14 13.91
N ASP A 70 9.93 -9.88 13.66
CA ASP A 70 10.74 -8.90 12.93
C ASP A 70 11.83 -8.24 13.79
N PHE A 71 11.64 -8.16 15.12
CA PHE A 71 12.59 -7.61 16.10
C PHE A 71 12.95 -8.64 17.18
N ARG A 72 13.44 -9.82 16.78
CA ARG A 72 14.04 -10.75 17.75
C ARG A 72 15.22 -10.06 18.47
N PRO A 73 15.49 -10.39 19.75
CA PRO A 73 16.71 -9.94 20.42
C PRO A 73 17.97 -10.40 19.69
#